data_AF-A0A1Y3MQJ0-F1
#
_entry.id   AF-A0A1Y3MQJ0-F1
#
_cell.length_a   1.000
_cell.length_b   1.000
_cell.length_c   1.000
_cell.angle_alpha   90.00
_cell.angle_beta   90.00
_cell.angle_gamma   90.00
#
_symmetry.space_group_name_H-M   'P 1'
#
loop_
_entity.id
_entity.type
_entity.pdbx_description
1 polymer ?
#
loop_
_entity_poly.entity_id
_entity_poly.type
_entity_poly.pdbx_seq_one_letter_code
_entity_poly.pdbx_strand_id
1 'polypeptide(L)'
;MENKTQTPLKTLDELNFFLSNAPKNWKTGDVIKRFQIYEHEYISCVYWENQHFITGTDIVKALTFRFKIQGHEIKNVKKFEEGIFSDLRNLKPGIDSSLEEPKSPFLELLYKHKCIRTQKKQKVFFWYSVPYDRLYQVKKKKVYVYKQYIYINYYIVFVFFFLY
;
A
#
# COMPACT_ATOMS: atom_id res chain seq x y z
N MET A 1 24.98 1.16 2.18
CA MET A 1 23.93 2.20 1.99
C MET A 1 23.04 2.14 3.21
N GLU A 2 23.18 3.12 4.09
CA GLU A 2 22.50 3.19 5.39
C GLU A 2 20.98 3.05 5.23
N ASN A 3 20.39 2.13 5.98
CA ASN A 3 18.96 2.13 6.25
C ASN A 3 18.64 3.39 7.05
N LYS A 4 18.34 4.51 6.38
CA LYS A 4 17.72 5.66 7.04
C LYS A 4 16.46 5.14 7.73
N THR A 5 16.50 5.05 9.05
CA THR A 5 15.37 4.68 9.89
C THR A 5 14.33 5.79 9.71
N GLN A 6 13.43 5.63 8.74
CA GLN A 6 12.34 6.56 8.50
C GLN A 6 11.50 6.62 9.79
N THR A 7 11.54 7.75 10.50
CA THR A 7 10.74 7.96 11.69
C THR A 7 9.28 8.13 11.27
N PRO A 8 8.36 7.26 11.74
CA PRO A 8 6.95 7.42 11.41
C PRO A 8 6.44 8.72 12.05
N LEU A 9 5.88 9.61 11.23
CA LEU A 9 5.29 10.87 11.71
C LEU A 9 3.88 10.65 12.29
N LYS A 10 3.33 9.47 12.05
CA LYS A 10 1.94 9.13 12.33
C LYS A 10 1.81 7.76 12.97
N THR A 11 0.74 7.59 13.72
CA THR A 11 0.37 6.33 14.36
C THR A 11 -0.46 5.43 13.44
N LEU A 12 -0.57 4.16 13.80
CA LEU A 12 -1.44 3.22 13.08
C LEU A 12 -2.91 3.65 13.13
N ASP A 13 -3.35 4.21 14.25
CA ASP A 13 -4.74 4.63 14.46
C ASP A 13 -5.08 5.84 13.59
N GLU A 14 -4.16 6.80 13.44
CA GLU A 14 -4.33 7.92 12.51
C GLU A 14 -4.43 7.45 11.05
N LEU A 15 -3.63 6.45 10.65
CA LEU A 15 -3.74 5.87 9.31
C LEU A 15 -5.10 5.20 9.11
N ASN A 16 -5.54 4.36 10.06
CA ASN A 16 -6.82 3.68 9.96
C ASN A 16 -7.99 4.69 9.93
N PHE A 17 -7.92 5.72 10.77
CA PHE A 17 -8.88 6.82 10.77
C PHE A 17 -8.91 7.54 9.41
N PHE A 18 -7.74 7.81 8.83
CA PHE A 18 -7.65 8.39 7.49
C PHE A 18 -8.26 7.47 6.44
N LEU A 19 -7.95 6.17 6.44
CA LEU A 19 -8.51 5.22 5.47
C LEU A 19 -10.04 5.12 5.56
N SER A 20 -10.61 5.18 6.77
CA SER A 20 -12.06 5.12 6.97
C SER A 20 -12.79 6.44 6.73
N ASN A 21 -12.18 7.59 7.05
CA ASN A 21 -12.85 8.89 7.05
C ASN A 21 -12.36 9.87 5.98
N ALA A 22 -11.30 9.56 5.22
CA ALA A 22 -10.83 10.40 4.12
C ALA A 22 -11.95 10.81 3.15
N PRO A 23 -12.79 9.88 2.63
CA PRO A 23 -13.86 10.24 1.70
C PRO A 23 -15.10 10.85 2.38
N LYS A 24 -15.23 10.73 3.71
CA LYS A 24 -16.35 11.30 4.48
C LYS A 24 -16.09 12.76 4.87
N ASN A 25 -14.86 13.06 5.24
CA ASN A 25 -14.45 14.38 5.74
C ASN A 25 -13.87 15.22 4.60
N TRP A 26 -14.67 15.46 3.57
CA TRP A 26 -14.28 16.25 2.41
C TRP A 26 -14.76 17.69 2.55
N LYS A 27 -13.91 18.68 2.26
CA LYS A 27 -14.31 20.09 2.22
C LYS A 27 -14.76 20.45 0.82
N THR A 28 -15.78 21.31 0.72
CA THR A 28 -16.29 21.78 -0.57
C THR A 28 -15.18 22.49 -1.34
N GLY A 29 -14.76 21.93 -2.49
CA GLY A 29 -13.72 22.49 -3.37
C GLY A 29 -12.35 21.81 -3.30
N ASP A 30 -12.10 20.94 -2.31
CA ASP A 30 -10.88 20.15 -2.31
C ASP A 30 -10.95 19.06 -3.39
N VAL A 31 -9.86 18.80 -4.10
CA VAL A 31 -9.80 17.71 -5.11
C VAL A 31 -8.91 16.57 -4.64
N ILE A 32 -7.98 16.84 -3.72
CA ILE A 32 -7.08 15.83 -3.15
C ILE A 32 -6.89 16.07 -1.66
N LYS A 33 -6.98 14.99 -0.89
CA LYS A 33 -6.63 14.95 0.52
C LYS A 33 -5.39 14.10 0.72
N ARG A 34 -4.35 14.67 1.31
CA ARG A 34 -3.07 13.98 1.55
C ARG A 34 -2.87 13.67 3.03
N PHE A 35 -2.35 12.48 3.28
CA PHE A 35 -1.90 12.03 4.59
C PHE A 35 -0.40 11.76 4.55
N GLN A 36 0.37 12.49 5.34
CA GLN A 36 1.81 12.37 5.40
C GLN A 36 2.20 11.26 6.37
N ILE A 37 2.82 10.20 5.85
CA ILE A 37 3.27 9.05 6.65
C ILE A 37 4.73 9.21 7.11
N TYR A 38 5.56 9.79 6.25
CA TYR A 38 6.96 10.12 6.48
C TYR A 38 7.27 11.49 5.86
N GLU A 39 8.46 12.03 6.12
CA GLU A 39 8.88 13.36 5.68
C GLU A 39 8.64 13.62 4.16
N HIS A 40 8.87 12.61 3.33
CA HIS A 40 8.74 12.70 1.86
C HIS A 40 7.72 11.70 1.27
N GLU A 41 6.90 11.07 2.11
CA GLU A 41 5.92 10.08 1.66
C GLU A 41 4.51 10.45 2.09
N TYR A 42 3.62 10.47 1.10
CA TYR A 42 2.22 10.84 1.26
C TYR A 42 1.34 9.76 0.65
N ILE A 43 0.19 9.54 1.29
CA ILE A 43 -0.94 8.77 0.80
C ILE A 43 -1.99 9.78 0.35
N SER A 44 -2.42 9.72 -0.90
CA SER A 44 -3.37 10.68 -1.46
C SER A 44 -4.71 10.02 -1.73
N CYS A 45 -5.77 10.60 -1.19
CA CYS A 45 -7.14 10.34 -1.59
C CYS A 45 -7.51 11.40 -2.64
N VAL A 46 -7.99 10.99 -3.81
CA VAL A 46 -8.33 11.90 -4.90
C VAL A 46 -9.83 11.82 -5.15
N TYR A 47 -10.50 12.95 -5.23
CA TYR A 47 -11.90 13.03 -5.60
C TYR A 47 -12.04 13.41 -7.08
N TRP A 48 -12.77 12.62 -7.85
CA TRP A 48 -13.00 12.84 -9.27
C TRP A 48 -14.37 12.27 -9.66
N GLU A 49 -15.14 12.99 -10.49
CA GLU A 49 -16.45 12.53 -10.99
C GLU A 49 -17.38 11.94 -9.90
N ASN A 50 -17.50 12.63 -8.76
CA ASN A 50 -18.30 12.20 -7.61
C ASN A 50 -17.87 10.88 -6.96
N GLN A 51 -16.64 10.44 -7.20
CA GLN A 51 -16.06 9.24 -6.63
C GLN A 51 -14.68 9.51 -6.04
N HIS A 52 -14.29 8.66 -5.09
CA HIS A 52 -12.99 8.74 -4.44
C HIS A 52 -12.07 7.63 -4.96
N PHE A 53 -10.84 8.01 -5.27
CA PHE A 53 -9.83 7.17 -5.87
C PHE A 53 -8.57 7.11 -5.02
N ILE A 54 -7.87 5.99 -5.13
CA ILE A 54 -6.53 5.78 -4.60
C ILE A 54 -5.64 5.14 -5.66
N THR A 55 -4.37 5.54 -5.67
CA THR A 55 -3.38 4.94 -6.57
C THR A 55 -2.86 3.63 -5.99
N GLY A 56 -2.48 2.67 -6.85
CA GLY A 56 -1.86 1.42 -6.41
C GLY A 56 -0.58 1.65 -5.59
N THR A 57 0.18 2.69 -5.92
CA THR A 57 1.37 3.11 -5.17
C THR A 57 1.03 3.56 -3.75
N ASP A 58 -0.08 4.29 -3.56
CA ASP A 58 -0.50 4.75 -2.23
C ASP A 58 -1.05 3.60 -1.38
N ILE A 59 -1.73 2.61 -1.98
CA ILE A 59 -2.14 1.37 -1.30
C ILE A 59 -0.89 0.63 -0.77
N VAL A 60 0.13 0.49 -1.60
CA VAL A 60 1.39 -0.17 -1.22
C VAL A 60 2.09 0.55 -0.07
N LYS A 61 2.13 1.89 -0.09
CA LYS A 61 2.67 2.70 1.01
C LYS A 61 1.88 2.48 2.31
N ALA A 62 0.55 2.53 2.24
CA ALA A 62 -0.31 2.33 3.41
C ALA A 62 -0.07 0.95 4.07
N LEU A 63 0.03 -0.10 3.26
CA LEU A 63 0.33 -1.44 3.76
C LEU A 63 1.75 -1.55 4.31
N THR A 64 2.75 -1.04 3.58
CA THR A 64 4.15 -1.03 4.03
C THR A 64 4.30 -0.32 5.38
N PHE A 65 3.65 0.83 5.54
CA PHE A 65 3.62 1.59 6.78
C PHE A 65 2.99 0.80 7.93
N ARG A 66 1.83 0.16 7.69
CA ARG A 66 1.15 -0.69 8.66
C ARG A 66 2.04 -1.84 9.16
N PHE A 67 2.76 -2.52 8.26
CA PHE A 67 3.71 -3.58 8.62
C PHE A 67 4.90 -3.04 9.44
N LYS A 68 5.48 -1.90 9.04
CA LYS A 68 6.61 -1.30 9.75
C LYS A 68 6.24 -0.90 11.18
N ILE A 69 5.11 -0.23 11.39
CA ILE A 69 4.66 0.19 12.73
C ILE A 69 4.37 -1.00 13.65
N GLN A 70 3.86 -2.09 13.10
CA GLN A 70 3.57 -3.30 13.87
C GLN A 70 4.81 -4.16 14.14
N GLY A 71 6.00 -3.71 13.76
CA GLY A 71 7.26 -4.41 13.99
C GLY A 71 7.49 -5.59 13.06
N HIS A 72 6.76 -5.68 11.93
CA HIS A 72 7.01 -6.70 10.93
C HIS A 72 8.14 -6.26 10.01
N GLU A 73 9.23 -7.01 10.03
CA GLU A 73 10.39 -6.74 9.19
C GLU A 73 10.14 -7.21 7.74
N ILE A 74 10.14 -6.25 6.81
CA ILE A 74 9.98 -6.53 5.37
C ILE A 74 11.37 -6.76 4.78
N LYS A 75 11.83 -8.02 4.76
CA LYS A 75 13.15 -8.40 4.22
C LYS A 75 13.35 -8.01 2.75
N ASN A 76 12.31 -8.16 1.94
CA ASN A 76 12.36 -7.86 0.51
C ASN A 76 11.19 -6.96 0.11
N VAL A 77 11.43 -5.66 0.09
CA VAL A 77 10.43 -4.63 -0.24
C VAL A 77 9.89 -4.85 -1.65
N LYS A 78 10.74 -5.10 -2.65
CA LYS A 78 10.29 -5.31 -4.05
C LYS A 78 9.30 -6.47 -4.18
N LYS A 79 9.61 -7.63 -3.59
CA LYS A 79 8.69 -8.79 -3.59
C LYS A 79 7.39 -8.50 -2.85
N PHE A 80 7.45 -7.69 -1.80
CA PHE A 80 6.26 -7.27 -1.06
C PHE A 80 5.35 -6.39 -1.91
N GLU A 81 5.92 -5.38 -2.58
CA GLU A 81 5.21 -4.51 -3.52
C GLU A 81 4.60 -5.31 -4.67
N GLU A 82 5.40 -6.15 -5.36
CA GLU A 82 4.94 -7.05 -6.42
C GLU A 82 3.79 -7.94 -5.96
N GLY A 83 3.87 -8.46 -4.73
CA GLY A 83 2.81 -9.24 -4.13
C GLY A 83 1.52 -8.46 -3.98
N ILE A 84 1.58 -7.20 -3.53
CA ILE A 84 0.38 -6.36 -3.38
C ILE A 84 -0.20 -6.03 -4.76
N PHE A 85 0.64 -5.64 -5.73
CA PHE A 85 0.19 -5.41 -7.10
C PHE A 85 -0.44 -6.67 -7.70
N SER A 86 0.09 -7.84 -7.40
CA SER A 86 -0.49 -9.10 -7.84
C SER A 86 -1.90 -9.34 -7.31
N ASP A 87 -2.15 -9.04 -6.03
CA ASP A 87 -3.47 -9.18 -5.45
C ASP A 87 -4.44 -8.12 -6.01
N LEU A 88 -3.96 -6.90 -6.25
CA LEU A 88 -4.73 -5.80 -6.87
C LEU A 88 -5.08 -6.07 -8.35
N ARG A 89 -4.39 -6.98 -9.05
CA ARG A 89 -4.77 -7.40 -10.40
C ARG A 89 -6.14 -8.09 -10.44
N ASN A 90 -6.53 -8.75 -9.34
CA ASN A 90 -7.81 -9.47 -9.26
C ASN A 90 -9.04 -8.54 -9.21
N LEU A 91 -8.83 -7.26 -8.88
CA LEU A 91 -9.90 -6.26 -8.85
C LEU A 91 -10.35 -5.92 -10.27
N LYS A 92 -11.65 -5.93 -10.55
CA LYS A 92 -12.13 -5.75 -11.93
C LYS A 92 -12.17 -4.28 -12.34
N PRO A 93 -11.69 -3.92 -13.54
CA PRO A 93 -11.91 -2.59 -14.09
C PRO A 93 -13.41 -2.37 -14.34
N GLY A 94 -13.92 -1.19 -14.01
CA GLY A 94 -15.33 -0.80 -14.09
C GLY A 94 -16.14 -1.04 -12.79
N ILE A 95 -15.69 -1.95 -11.91
CA ILE A 95 -16.38 -2.25 -10.63
C ILE A 95 -15.54 -1.82 -9.44
N ASP A 96 -14.26 -2.18 -9.42
CA ASP A 96 -13.35 -1.94 -8.29
C ASP A 96 -12.23 -0.94 -8.65
N SER A 97 -12.07 -0.67 -9.93
CA SER A 97 -10.99 0.14 -10.47
C SER A 97 -11.40 0.85 -11.75
N SER A 98 -10.84 2.03 -12.00
CA SER A 98 -10.88 2.66 -13.32
C SER A 98 -9.54 2.44 -14.01
N LEU A 99 -9.61 2.27 -15.33
CA LEU A 99 -8.43 2.14 -16.16
C LEU A 99 -8.34 3.37 -17.04
N GLU A 100 -7.34 4.19 -16.75
CA GLU A 100 -7.23 5.54 -17.28
C GLU A 100 -6.22 5.56 -18.41
N GLU A 101 -6.65 6.07 -19.56
CA GLU A 101 -5.80 6.21 -20.74
C GLU A 101 -4.80 7.35 -20.58
N PRO A 102 -3.61 7.26 -21.20
CA PRO A 102 -2.62 8.33 -21.13
C PRO A 102 -3.23 9.64 -21.64
N LYS A 103 -2.86 10.75 -20.99
CA LYS A 103 -3.41 12.11 -21.24
C LYS A 103 -4.88 12.30 -20.84
N SER A 104 -5.48 11.42 -20.03
CA SER A 104 -6.79 11.74 -19.44
C SER A 104 -6.67 12.93 -18.48
N PRO A 105 -7.71 13.80 -18.38
CA PRO A 105 -7.69 14.94 -17.45
C PRO A 105 -7.45 14.51 -15.99
N PHE A 106 -7.92 13.32 -15.63
CA PHE A 106 -7.70 12.74 -14.33
C PHE A 106 -6.23 12.32 -14.11
N LEU A 107 -5.56 11.69 -15.09
CA LEU A 107 -4.12 11.41 -14.99
C LEU A 107 -3.28 12.69 -14.93
N GLU A 108 -3.68 13.74 -15.66
CA GLU A 108 -3.02 15.05 -15.57
C GLU A 108 -3.13 15.63 -14.16
N LEU A 109 -4.31 15.52 -13.54
CA LEU A 109 -4.51 15.92 -12.15
C LEU A 109 -3.62 15.11 -11.20
N LEU A 110 -3.59 13.79 -11.33
CA LEU A 110 -2.74 12.92 -10.52
C LEU A 110 -1.25 13.23 -10.69
N TYR A 111 -0.82 13.54 -11.91
CA TYR A 111 0.56 13.89 -12.23
C TYR A 111 0.94 15.27 -11.68
N LYS A 112 0.08 16.29 -11.85
CA LYS A 112 0.24 17.63 -11.27
C LYS A 112 0.40 17.56 -9.75
N HIS A 113 -0.32 16.65 -9.12
CA HIS A 113 -0.26 16.41 -7.68
C HIS A 113 0.75 15.34 -7.26
N LYS A 114 1.66 14.90 -8.15
CA LYS A 114 2.72 13.92 -7.83
C LYS A 114 2.21 12.60 -7.20
N CYS A 115 0.94 12.25 -7.42
CA CYS A 115 0.37 10.98 -6.98
C CYS A 115 0.90 9.83 -7.86
N ILE A 116 1.20 10.14 -9.13
CA ILE A 116 1.80 9.22 -10.09
C ILE A 116 3.11 9.80 -10.63
N ARG A 117 4.06 8.93 -10.98
CA ARG A 117 5.37 9.32 -11.54
C ARG A 117 5.39 9.45 -13.06
N THR A 118 4.45 8.79 -13.75
CA THR A 118 4.39 8.75 -15.22
C THR A 118 2.96 8.91 -15.68
N GLN A 119 2.74 9.51 -16.85
CA GLN A 119 1.43 9.66 -17.48
C GLN A 119 1.09 8.50 -18.44
N LYS A 120 1.71 7.33 -18.24
CA LYS A 120 1.31 6.11 -18.95
C LYS A 120 -0.04 5.65 -18.42
N LYS A 121 -0.74 4.83 -19.20
CA LYS A 121 -1.95 4.13 -18.78
C LYS A 121 -1.82 3.59 -17.35
N GLN A 122 -2.67 4.06 -16.43
CA GLN A 122 -2.65 3.63 -15.03
C GLN A 122 -3.98 2.97 -14.67
N LYS A 123 -3.89 1.95 -13.83
CA LYS A 123 -5.04 1.42 -13.12
C LYS A 123 -5.16 2.14 -11.78
N VAL A 124 -6.26 2.85 -11.60
CA VAL A 124 -6.63 3.50 -10.33
C VAL A 124 -7.74 2.72 -9.66
N PHE A 125 -7.81 2.76 -8.34
CA PHE A 125 -8.75 1.95 -7.58
C PHE A 125 -9.77 2.84 -6.89
N PHE A 126 -11.01 2.37 -6.81
CA PHE A 126 -12.03 3.07 -6.02
C PHE A 126 -11.69 2.90 -4.54
N TRP A 127 -11.76 3.99 -3.79
CA TRP A 127 -11.36 4.02 -2.38
C TRP A 127 -12.06 2.95 -1.54
N TYR A 128 -13.37 2.77 -1.75
CA TYR A 128 -14.21 1.83 -1.02
C TYR A 128 -14.07 0.37 -1.46
N SER A 129 -13.59 0.13 -2.70
CA SER A 129 -13.46 -1.22 -3.25
C SER A 129 -12.16 -1.91 -2.86
N VAL A 130 -11.20 -1.19 -2.26
CA VAL A 130 -9.92 -1.76 -1.84
C VAL A 130 -10.07 -2.51 -0.51
N PRO A 131 -9.86 -3.83 -0.45
CA PRO A 131 -10.00 -4.60 0.78
C PRO A 131 -8.69 -4.55 1.60
N TYR A 132 -8.41 -3.40 2.25
CA TYR A 132 -7.17 -3.16 2.99
C TYR A 132 -6.84 -4.24 4.03
N ASP A 133 -7.84 -4.69 4.81
CA ASP A 133 -7.63 -5.69 5.85
C ASP A 133 -7.37 -7.08 5.28
N ARG A 134 -8.05 -7.48 4.20
CA ARG A 134 -7.79 -8.75 3.52
C ARG A 134 -6.37 -8.77 2.97
N LEU A 135 -5.94 -7.70 2.30
CA LEU A 135 -4.60 -7.58 1.76
C LEU A 135 -3.55 -7.68 2.88
N TYR A 136 -3.76 -6.96 3.98
CA TYR A 136 -2.89 -7.02 5.15
C TYR A 136 -2.80 -8.45 5.72
N GLN A 137 -3.94 -9.13 5.92
CA GLN A 137 -3.97 -10.50 6.46
C GLN A 137 -3.27 -11.52 5.56
N VAL A 138 -3.49 -11.47 4.24
CA VAL A 138 -2.85 -12.37 3.27
C VAL A 138 -1.33 -12.20 3.31
N LYS A 139 -0.85 -10.95 3.36
CA LYS A 139 0.60 -10.69 3.47
C LYS A 139 1.16 -11.10 4.81
N LYS A 140 0.41 -10.87 5.90
CA LYS A 140 0.81 -11.27 7.25
C LYS A 140 1.03 -12.78 7.29
N LYS A 141 0.05 -13.58 6.85
CA LYS A 141 0.16 -15.05 6.80
C LYS A 141 1.42 -15.52 6.07
N LYS A 142 1.74 -14.94 4.90
CA LYS A 142 2.97 -15.29 4.16
C LYS A 142 4.23 -15.03 4.98
N VAL A 143 4.34 -13.89 5.66
CA VAL A 143 5.50 -13.57 6.52
C VAL A 143 5.68 -14.60 7.64
N TYR A 144 4.59 -15.01 8.31
CA TYR A 144 4.66 -16.04 9.37
C TYR A 144 5.03 -17.42 8.82
N VAL A 145 4.48 -17.82 7.66
CA VAL A 145 4.84 -19.09 7.01
C VAL A 145 6.33 -19.12 6.68
N TYR A 146 6.89 -18.06 6.11
CA TYR A 146 8.34 -17.99 5.85
C TYR A 146 9.17 -18.02 7.13
N LYS A 147 8.73 -17.35 8.20
CA LYS A 147 9.43 -17.37 9.49
C LYS A 147 9.44 -18.79 10.08
N GLN A 148 8.33 -19.51 9.97
CA GLN A 148 8.19 -20.89 10.43
C GLN A 148 9.03 -21.87 9.59
N TYR A 149 9.03 -21.74 8.26
CA TYR A 149 9.88 -22.56 7.38
C TYR A 149 11.37 -22.36 7.65
N ILE A 150 11.82 -21.11 7.87
CA ILE A 150 13.21 -20.83 8.24
C ILE A 150 13.53 -21.46 9.59
N TYR A 151 12.66 -21.31 10.58
CA TYR A 151 12.89 -21.88 11.92
C TYR A 151 12.96 -23.42 11.88
N ILE A 152 12.07 -24.06 11.12
CA ILE A 152 12.08 -25.51 10.90
C ILE A 152 13.36 -25.93 10.17
N ASN A 153 13.77 -25.22 9.11
CA ASN A 153 15.03 -25.52 8.41
C ASN A 153 16.24 -25.35 9.34
N TYR A 154 16.29 -24.27 10.12
CA TYR A 154 17.38 -24.03 11.05
C TYR A 154 17.44 -25.11 12.13
N TYR A 155 16.28 -25.54 12.65
CA TYR A 155 16.19 -26.62 13.62
C TYR A 155 16.61 -27.96 13.02
N ILE A 156 16.18 -28.30 11.81
CA ILE A 156 16.58 -29.53 11.10
C ILE A 156 18.10 -29.54 10.85
N VAL A 157 18.65 -28.44 10.32
CA VAL A 157 20.10 -28.31 10.08
C VAL A 157 20.88 -28.37 11.39
N PHE A 158 20.41 -27.70 12.45
CA PHE A 158 21.06 -27.71 13.76
C PHE A 158 21.05 -29.10 14.41
N VAL A 159 19.93 -29.81 14.36
CA VAL A 159 19.79 -31.18 14.86
C VAL A 159 20.69 -32.14 14.06
N PHE A 160 20.79 -31.99 12.74
CA PHE A 160 21.68 -32.82 11.92
C PHE A 160 23.18 -32.57 12.16
N PHE A 161 23.57 -31.34 12.55
CA PHE A 161 24.97 -30.98 12.77
C PHE A 161 25.50 -31.30 14.19
N PHE A 162 24.62 -31.59 15.15
CA PHE A 162 24.98 -31.87 16.54
C PHE A 162 24.73 -33.32 16.98
N LEU A 163 24.15 -34.16 16.11
CA LEU A 163 23.90 -35.59 16.38
C LEU A 163 24.83 -36.55 15.62
N TYR A 164 25.88 -36.04 14.97
CA TYR A 164 26.94 -36.83 14.33
C TYR A 164 28.33 -36.31 14.71
#